data_AF-A0A154BQH6-F1
#
_entry.id   AF-A0A154BQH6-F1
#
_cell.length_a   1.000
_cell.length_b   1.000
_cell.length_c   1.000
_cell.angle_alpha   90.00
_cell.angle_beta   90.00
_cell.angle_gamma   90.00
#
_symmetry.space_group_name_H-M   'P 1'
#
loop_
_entity.id
_entity.type
_entity.pdbx_description
1 polymer ?
#
loop_
_entity_poly.entity_id
_entity_poly.type
_entity_poly.pdbx_seq_one_letter_code
_entity_poly.pdbx_strand_id
1 'polypeptide(L)'
;MSKTRVIVILGLLISLDIILTRFLSIQTPILRIGFGFIPIALSGMLFGPVIGGVAAAVGDILGMLIFPHAPYFPGFTVSAFAGGCIYGLFLHKQNPSLIRTTIAVSLIVAVVDLGLNTAWLSFLTGKAAMVLIPARLAKSLVMLPVQIFLIYSVCRYFTGGKFLKYSRTDH
;
A
#
# COMPACT_ATOMS: atom_id res chain seq x y z
N MET A 1 -21.88 -2.92 -8.56
CA MET A 1 -21.96 -2.87 -7.08
C MET A 1 -22.67 -1.60 -6.63
N SER A 2 -23.53 -1.68 -5.61
CA SER A 2 -24.14 -0.48 -5.00
C SER A 2 -23.09 0.34 -4.24
N LYS A 3 -23.24 1.67 -4.22
CA LYS A 3 -22.33 2.61 -3.54
C LYS A 3 -22.13 2.23 -2.06
N THR A 4 -23.20 1.81 -1.38
CA THR A 4 -23.16 1.36 0.01
C THR A 4 -22.26 0.15 0.21
N ARG A 5 -22.33 -0.85 -0.68
CA ARG A 5 -21.48 -2.05 -0.60
C ARG A 5 -20.00 -1.72 -0.78
N VAL A 6 -19.68 -0.79 -1.69
CA VAL A 6 -18.30 -0.33 -1.91
C VAL A 6 -17.74 0.31 -0.63
N ILE A 7 -18.48 1.21 0.01
CA ILE A 7 -18.05 1.89 1.23
C ILE A 7 -17.82 0.88 2.37
N VAL A 8 -18.70 -0.10 2.53
CA VAL A 8 -18.56 -1.13 3.57
C VAL A 8 -17.29 -1.97 3.35
N ILE A 9 -17.05 -2.43 2.12
CA ILE A 9 -15.84 -3.22 1.80
C ILE A 9 -14.58 -2.35 1.95
N LEU A 10 -14.63 -1.09 1.53
CA LEU A 10 -13.51 -0.16 1.69
C LEU A 10 -13.16 0.03 3.17
N GLY A 11 -14.17 0.24 4.03
CA GLY A 11 -13.98 0.38 5.47
C GLY A 11 -13.35 -0.87 6.11
N LEU A 12 -13.76 -2.06 5.66
CA LEU A 12 -13.16 -3.33 6.09
C LEU A 12 -11.70 -3.48 5.63
N LEU A 13 -11.37 -3.05 4.42
CA LEU A 13 -9.99 -3.08 3.93
C LEU A 13 -9.09 -2.08 4.65
N ILE A 14 -9.62 -0.88 4.95
CA ILE A 14 -8.89 0.14 5.71
C ILE A 14 -8.66 -0.32 7.15
N SER A 15 -9.67 -0.90 7.82
CA SER A 15 -9.47 -1.44 9.17
C SER A 15 -8.45 -2.58 9.18
N LEU A 16 -8.48 -3.45 8.16
CA LEU A 16 -7.51 -4.50 7.99
C LEU A 16 -6.09 -3.96 7.75
N ASP A 17 -5.94 -2.89 6.95
CA ASP A 17 -4.65 -2.21 6.76
C ASP A 17 -4.07 -1.72 8.09
N ILE A 18 -4.88 -1.03 8.90
CA ILE A 18 -4.44 -0.53 10.21
C ILE A 18 -4.02 -1.71 11.10
N ILE A 19 -4.82 -2.79 11.15
CA ILE A 19 -4.50 -3.95 11.98
C ILE A 19 -3.21 -4.63 11.51
N LEU A 20 -3.04 -4.84 10.20
CA LEU A 20 -1.85 -5.49 9.64
C LEU A 20 -0.59 -4.67 9.80
N THR A 21 -0.70 -3.34 9.68
CA THR A 21 0.42 -2.43 9.85
C THR A 21 0.84 -2.29 11.31
N ARG A 22 -0.12 -2.33 12.25
CA ARG A 22 0.13 -2.07 13.67
C ARG A 22 0.42 -3.34 14.48
N PHE A 23 -0.37 -4.39 14.31
CA PHE A 23 -0.31 -5.59 15.15
C PHE A 23 0.45 -6.75 14.52
N LEU A 24 0.33 -6.94 13.21
CA LEU A 24 1.02 -8.04 12.51
C LEU A 24 2.37 -7.63 11.92
N SER A 25 2.89 -6.44 12.25
CA SER A 25 4.22 -6.07 11.78
C SER A 25 5.29 -6.84 12.52
N ILE A 26 6.11 -7.61 11.81
CA ILE A 26 7.27 -8.28 12.38
C ILE A 26 8.34 -7.21 12.65
N GLN A 27 8.57 -6.92 13.93
CA GLN A 27 9.62 -6.01 14.36
C GLN A 27 10.88 -6.82 14.63
N THR A 28 11.87 -6.69 13.76
CA THR A 28 13.24 -7.10 14.07
C THR A 28 13.98 -5.89 14.67
N PRO A 29 15.08 -6.10 15.41
CA PRO A 29 15.87 -5.01 16.02
C PRO A 29 16.37 -3.98 15.00
N ILE A 30 16.42 -4.35 13.72
CA ILE A 30 16.99 -3.53 12.64
C ILE A 30 15.88 -3.09 11.66
N LEU A 31 14.85 -3.91 11.44
CA LEU A 31 13.84 -3.70 10.40
C LEU A 31 12.42 -4.04 10.88
N ARG A 32 11.47 -3.12 10.63
CA ARG A 32 10.03 -3.38 10.78
C ARG A 32 9.40 -3.77 9.44
N ILE A 33 8.87 -4.98 9.39
CA ILE A 33 8.17 -5.56 8.23
C ILE A 33 6.67 -5.41 8.46
N GLY A 34 5.99 -4.56 7.69
CA GLY A 34 4.54 -4.35 7.78
C GLY A 34 3.81 -4.95 6.58
N PHE A 35 2.59 -5.44 6.79
CA PHE A 35 1.76 -6.09 5.76
C PHE A 35 0.58 -5.24 5.26
N GLY A 36 0.54 -3.95 5.62
CA GLY A 36 -0.52 -3.01 5.20
C GLY A 36 -0.63 -2.76 3.70
N PHE A 37 0.41 -3.10 2.93
CA PHE A 37 0.34 -3.02 1.47
C PHE A 37 -0.69 -4.00 0.88
N ILE A 38 -1.07 -5.09 1.58
CA ILE A 38 -1.98 -6.10 1.04
C ILE A 38 -3.42 -5.57 0.90
N PRO A 39 -4.06 -5.01 1.94
CA PRO A 39 -5.44 -4.50 1.80
C PRO A 39 -5.50 -3.28 0.88
N ILE A 40 -4.45 -2.45 0.86
CA ILE A 40 -4.37 -1.31 -0.06
C ILE A 40 -4.28 -1.79 -1.50
N ALA A 41 -3.41 -2.75 -1.82
CA ALA A 41 -3.33 -3.33 -3.16
C ALA A 41 -4.65 -3.99 -3.59
N LEU A 42 -5.33 -4.68 -2.67
CA LEU A 42 -6.67 -5.23 -2.90
C LEU A 42 -7.71 -4.14 -3.20
N SER A 43 -7.70 -3.05 -2.44
CA SER A 43 -8.63 -1.93 -2.66
C SER A 43 -8.44 -1.30 -4.05
N GLY A 44 -7.19 -1.12 -4.49
CA GLY A 44 -6.86 -0.64 -5.82
C GLY A 44 -7.26 -1.63 -6.92
N MET A 45 -7.02 -2.92 -6.71
CA MET A 45 -7.42 -3.97 -7.65
C MET A 45 -8.95 -4.01 -7.83
N LEU A 46 -9.72 -3.93 -6.75
CA LEU A 46 -11.19 -4.04 -6.76
C LEU A 46 -11.88 -2.76 -7.26
N PHE A 47 -11.44 -1.59 -6.80
CA PHE A 47 -12.16 -0.33 -6.98
C PHE A 47 -11.43 0.70 -7.86
N GLY A 48 -10.21 0.40 -8.29
CA GLY A 48 -9.45 1.23 -9.20
C GLY A 48 -8.49 2.22 -8.52
N PRO A 49 -7.76 3.02 -9.31
CA PRO A 49 -6.67 3.85 -8.82
C PRO A 49 -7.13 4.96 -7.86
N VAL A 50 -8.23 5.64 -8.16
CA VAL A 50 -8.70 6.75 -7.33
C VAL A 50 -9.18 6.24 -5.97
N ILE A 51 -10.04 5.21 -5.97
CA ILE A 51 -10.60 4.66 -4.73
C ILE A 51 -9.52 3.96 -3.89
N GLY A 52 -8.58 3.24 -4.52
CA GLY A 52 -7.44 2.64 -3.84
C GLY A 52 -6.48 3.68 -3.24
N GLY A 53 -6.24 4.78 -3.94
CA GLY A 53 -5.47 5.92 -3.39
C GLY A 53 -6.17 6.55 -2.19
N VAL A 54 -7.48 6.83 -2.28
CA VAL A 54 -8.25 7.38 -1.15
C VAL A 54 -8.23 6.42 0.04
N ALA A 55 -8.38 5.11 -0.18
CA ALA A 55 -8.30 4.11 0.89
C ALA A 55 -6.95 4.16 1.62
N ALA A 56 -5.85 4.27 0.87
CA ALA A 56 -4.50 4.40 1.43
C ALA A 56 -4.32 5.70 2.23
N ALA A 57 -4.82 6.82 1.71
CA ALA A 57 -4.75 8.11 2.40
C ALA A 57 -5.55 8.10 3.72
N VAL A 58 -6.77 7.55 3.69
CA VAL A 58 -7.60 7.43 4.88
C VAL A 58 -6.98 6.46 5.89
N GLY A 59 -6.42 5.33 5.43
CA GLY A 59 -5.69 4.38 6.27
C GLY A 59 -4.48 5.02 6.96
N ASP A 60 -3.73 5.88 6.26
CA ASP A 60 -2.62 6.64 6.83
C ASP A 60 -3.07 7.63 7.91
N ILE A 61 -4.09 8.46 7.61
CA ILE A 61 -4.64 9.44 8.56
C ILE A 61 -5.18 8.73 9.81
N LEU A 62 -6.06 7.74 9.63
CA LEU A 62 -6.65 7.00 10.75
C LEU A 62 -5.59 6.22 11.53
N GLY A 63 -4.65 5.61 10.82
CA GLY A 63 -3.54 4.89 11.41
C GLY A 63 -2.69 5.80 12.30
N MET A 64 -2.41 7.03 11.88
CA MET A 64 -1.65 8.00 12.69
C MET A 64 -2.47 8.61 13.82
N LEU A 65 -3.78 8.80 13.64
CA LEU A 65 -4.68 9.31 14.67
C LEU A 65 -4.83 8.32 15.83
N ILE A 66 -5.02 7.03 15.53
CA ILE A 66 -5.23 6.00 16.55
C ILE A 66 -3.92 5.58 17.20
N PHE A 67 -2.83 5.44 16.41
CA PHE A 67 -1.53 4.98 16.89
C PHE A 67 -0.39 5.90 16.41
N PRO A 68 -0.24 7.09 17.01
CA PRO A 68 0.82 8.01 16.65
C PRO A 68 2.17 7.45 17.09
N HIS A 69 3.04 7.12 16.13
CA HIS A 69 4.45 6.79 16.39
C HIS A 69 5.39 7.97 16.13
N ALA A 70 4.95 8.95 15.34
CA ALA A 70 5.72 10.11 14.92
C ALA A 70 4.77 11.29 14.66
N PRO A 71 5.30 12.54 14.61
CA PRO A 71 4.50 13.70 14.22
C PRO A 71 3.84 13.50 12.87
N TYR A 72 2.54 13.80 12.80
CA TYR A 72 1.79 13.73 11.54
C TYR A 72 2.35 14.76 10.55
N PHE A 73 2.70 14.30 9.35
CA PHE A 73 3.09 15.16 8.24
C PHE A 73 2.23 14.82 7.01
N PRO A 74 1.45 15.79 6.47
CA PRO A 74 0.54 15.55 5.35
C PRO A 74 1.21 14.96 4.10
N GLY A 75 2.51 15.21 3.88
CA GLY A 75 3.23 14.64 2.75
C GLY A 75 3.29 13.11 2.76
N PHE A 76 3.31 12.47 3.93
CA PHE A 76 3.25 11.00 4.01
C PHE A 76 1.88 10.46 3.58
N THR A 77 0.81 11.20 3.85
CA THR A 77 -0.53 10.86 3.34
C THR A 77 -0.60 10.97 1.82
N VAL A 78 0.06 11.98 1.23
CA VAL A 78 0.18 12.11 -0.25
C VAL A 78 0.97 10.94 -0.84
N SER A 79 2.07 10.53 -0.18
CA SER A 79 2.81 9.32 -0.55
C SER A 79 1.92 8.07 -0.51
N ALA A 80 1.13 7.89 0.56
CA ALA A 80 0.21 6.77 0.71
C ALA A 80 -0.84 6.76 -0.41
N PHE A 81 -1.44 7.92 -0.72
CA PHE A 81 -2.36 8.08 -1.83
C PHE A 81 -1.73 7.65 -3.17
N ALA A 82 -0.52 8.14 -3.46
CA ALA A 82 0.20 7.79 -4.68
C ALA A 82 0.48 6.27 -4.76
N GLY A 83 0.89 5.65 -3.65
CA GLY A 83 1.09 4.19 -3.58
C GLY A 83 -0.20 3.41 -3.90
N GLY A 84 -1.32 3.79 -3.28
CA GLY A 84 -2.63 3.19 -3.56
C GLY A 84 -3.09 3.40 -5.01
N CYS A 85 -2.83 4.57 -5.58
CA CYS A 85 -3.09 4.85 -6.99
C CYS A 85 -2.27 3.97 -7.93
N ILE A 86 -0.97 3.79 -7.66
CA ILE A 86 -0.10 2.95 -8.49
C ILE A 86 -0.59 1.50 -8.45
N TYR A 87 -0.94 0.97 -7.27
CA TYR A 87 -1.53 -0.37 -7.20
C TYR A 87 -2.83 -0.46 -8.01
N GLY A 88 -3.73 0.52 -7.90
CA GLY A 88 -4.94 0.50 -8.71
C GLY A 88 -4.69 0.65 -10.21
N LEU A 89 -3.72 1.42 -10.68
CA LEU A 89 -3.42 1.56 -12.11
C LEU A 89 -2.95 0.24 -12.73
N PHE A 90 -2.07 -0.49 -12.04
CA PHE A 90 -1.47 -1.70 -12.59
C PHE A 90 -2.26 -2.97 -12.31
N LEU A 91 -3.03 -3.03 -11.22
CA LEU A 91 -3.77 -4.22 -10.82
C LEU A 91 -5.28 -4.17 -11.13
N HIS A 92 -5.87 -3.00 -11.38
CA HIS A 92 -7.32 -2.91 -11.61
C HIS A 92 -7.77 -3.56 -12.91
N LYS A 93 -8.85 -4.35 -12.82
CA LYS A 93 -9.55 -5.01 -13.95
C LYS A 93 -8.66 -5.87 -14.86
N GLN A 94 -7.48 -6.26 -14.39
CA GLN A 94 -6.46 -6.92 -15.18
C GLN A 94 -6.14 -8.31 -14.64
N ASN A 95 -5.75 -9.23 -15.52
CA ASN A 95 -5.33 -10.56 -15.09
C ASN A 95 -4.05 -10.46 -14.23
N PRO A 96 -3.96 -11.23 -13.13
CA PRO A 96 -2.80 -11.24 -12.25
C PRO A 96 -1.59 -11.73 -13.04
N SER A 97 -0.64 -10.82 -13.27
CA SER A 97 0.61 -11.10 -13.97
C SER A 97 1.78 -10.74 -13.07
N LEU A 98 2.74 -11.65 -12.93
CA LEU A 98 3.97 -11.42 -12.18
C LEU A 98 4.69 -10.16 -12.67
N ILE A 99 4.75 -9.95 -13.98
CA ILE A 99 5.43 -8.79 -14.59
C ILE A 99 4.78 -7.48 -14.11
N ARG A 100 3.44 -7.42 -14.10
CA ARG A 100 2.72 -6.20 -13.69
C ARG A 100 2.89 -5.92 -12.21
N THR A 101 2.81 -6.95 -11.37
CA THR A 101 3.03 -6.81 -9.93
C THR A 101 4.46 -6.32 -9.66
N THR A 102 5.46 -6.88 -10.35
CA THR A 102 6.85 -6.43 -10.25
C THR A 102 7.00 -4.96 -10.66
N ILE A 103 6.43 -4.54 -11.80
CA ILE A 103 6.49 -3.15 -12.24
C ILE A 103 5.82 -2.21 -11.22
N ALA A 104 4.64 -2.57 -10.72
CA ALA A 104 3.91 -1.75 -9.76
C ALA A 104 4.69 -1.59 -8.45
N VAL A 105 5.18 -2.69 -7.87
CA VAL A 105 5.94 -2.68 -6.62
C VAL A 105 7.26 -1.92 -6.80
N SER A 106 8.00 -2.16 -7.88
CA SER A 106 9.25 -1.45 -8.16
C SER A 106 9.02 0.05 -8.34
N LEU A 107 7.94 0.46 -9.01
CA LEU A 107 7.59 1.87 -9.18
C LEU A 107 7.25 2.53 -7.84
N ILE A 108 6.50 1.84 -6.96
CA ILE A 108 6.18 2.33 -5.62
C ILE A 108 7.46 2.48 -4.80
N VAL A 109 8.33 1.47 -4.80
CA VAL A 109 9.61 1.55 -4.08
C VAL A 109 10.46 2.72 -4.58
N ALA A 110 10.58 2.89 -5.90
CA ALA A 110 11.40 3.95 -6.48
C ALA A 110 10.81 5.36 -6.23
N VAL A 111 9.53 5.57 -6.54
CA VAL A 111 8.90 6.89 -6.53
C VAL A 111 8.42 7.28 -5.13
N VAL A 112 7.75 6.36 -4.45
CA VAL A 112 7.08 6.64 -3.17
C VAL A 112 8.05 6.44 -2.00
N ASP A 113 8.69 5.27 -1.89
CA ASP A 113 9.55 4.98 -0.74
C ASP A 113 10.90 5.70 -0.79
N LEU A 114 11.57 5.66 -1.95
CA LEU A 114 12.89 6.28 -2.10
C LEU A 114 12.79 7.76 -2.48
N GLY A 115 11.81 8.15 -3.29
CA GLY A 115 11.60 9.55 -3.69
C GLY A 115 10.85 10.35 -2.62
N LEU A 116 9.52 10.24 -2.60
CA LEU A 116 8.64 11.07 -1.77
C LEU A 116 8.93 10.92 -0.28
N ASN A 117 8.96 9.69 0.24
CA ASN A 117 9.16 9.45 1.67
C ASN A 117 10.54 9.92 2.16
N THR A 118 11.58 9.89 1.31
CA THR A 118 12.90 10.43 1.65
C THR A 118 12.92 11.96 1.57
N ALA A 119 12.23 12.55 0.59
CA ALA A 119 12.09 14.00 0.49
C ALA A 119 11.41 14.56 1.75
N TRP A 120 10.26 13.99 2.15
CA TRP A 120 9.55 14.40 3.37
C TRP A 120 10.39 14.21 4.63
N LEU A 121 11.13 13.10 4.72
CA LEU A 121 12.02 12.87 5.85
C LEU A 121 13.16 13.89 5.91
N SER A 122 13.70 14.29 4.75
CA SER A 122 14.75 15.31 4.64
C SER A 122 14.25 16.68 5.07
N PHE A 123 13.01 17.02 4.75
CA PHE A 123 12.36 18.24 5.24
C PHE A 123 12.17 18.22 6.76
N LEU A 124 11.83 17.08 7.36
CA LEU A 124 11.54 16.97 8.79
C LEU A 124 12.78 16.83 9.68
N THR A 125 13.80 16.08 9.22
CA THR A 125 14.97 15.70 10.04
C THR A 125 16.29 16.29 9.55
N GLY A 126 16.28 17.03 8.44
CA GLY A 126 17.47 17.68 7.88
C GLY A 126 18.57 16.67 7.52
N LYS A 127 19.80 16.93 7.98
CA LYS A 127 20.99 16.10 7.66
C LYS A 127 20.91 14.67 8.17
N ALA A 128 20.06 14.38 9.16
CA ALA A 128 19.85 13.02 9.66
C ALA A 128 19.17 12.10 8.63
N ALA A 129 18.42 12.66 7.67
CA ALA A 129 17.78 11.88 6.62
C ALA A 129 18.81 11.15 5.73
N MET A 130 19.94 11.77 5.42
CA MET A 130 21.00 11.17 4.59
C MET A 130 21.60 9.91 5.22
N VAL A 131 21.64 9.84 6.55
CA VAL A 131 22.11 8.66 7.30
C VAL A 131 21.09 7.52 7.27
N LEU A 132 19.81 7.84 7.12
CA LEU A 132 18.72 6.86 7.10
C LEU A 132 18.47 6.28 5.69
N ILE A 133 18.98 6.91 4.63
CA ILE A 133 18.80 6.46 3.25
C ILE A 133 19.37 5.04 3.01
N PRO A 134 20.62 4.71 3.41
CA PRO A 134 21.15 3.36 3.20
C PRO A 134 20.31 2.27 3.88
N ALA A 135 19.87 2.53 5.11
CA ALA A 135 19.00 1.61 5.85
C ALA A 135 17.64 1.44 5.16
N ARG A 136 17.06 2.53 4.62
CA ARG A 136 15.82 2.47 3.83
C ARG A 136 15.99 1.70 2.53
N LEU A 137 17.07 1.93 1.80
CA LEU A 137 17.36 1.22 0.56
C LEU A 137 17.50 -0.29 0.81
N ALA A 138 18.29 -0.67 1.81
CA ALA A 138 18.46 -2.07 2.20
C ALA A 138 17.11 -2.71 2.59
N LYS A 139 16.32 -2.01 3.42
CA LYS A 139 14.98 -2.46 3.80
C LYS A 139 14.08 -2.68 2.59
N SER A 140 13.97 -1.68 1.72
CA SER A 140 13.07 -1.71 0.58
C SER A 140 13.48 -2.79 -0.43
N LEU A 141 14.77 -3.01 -0.65
CA LEU A 141 15.27 -4.08 -1.51
C LEU A 141 14.95 -5.48 -0.97
N VAL A 142 15.05 -5.69 0.34
CA VAL A 142 14.67 -6.97 0.98
C VAL A 142 13.15 -7.17 0.96
N MET A 143 12.39 -6.09 1.13
CA MET A 143 10.92 -6.09 1.07
C MET A 143 10.38 -6.35 -0.33
N LEU A 144 11.08 -5.89 -1.36
CA LEU A 144 10.63 -5.94 -2.75
C LEU A 144 10.17 -7.36 -3.19
N PRO A 145 10.98 -8.43 -3.07
CA PRO A 145 10.56 -9.77 -3.47
C PRO A 145 9.38 -10.28 -2.61
N VAL A 146 9.36 -9.95 -1.32
CA VAL A 146 8.28 -10.34 -0.39
C VAL A 146 6.95 -9.70 -0.80
N GLN A 147 6.96 -8.40 -1.10
CA GLN A 147 5.78 -7.68 -1.55
C GLN A 147 5.28 -8.21 -2.89
N ILE A 148 6.16 -8.44 -3.87
CA ILE A 148 5.78 -9.02 -5.16
C ILE A 148 5.10 -10.37 -4.96
N PHE A 149 5.71 -11.27 -4.19
CA PHE A 149 5.20 -12.60 -3.95
C PHE A 149 3.82 -12.59 -3.28
N LEU A 150 3.66 -11.79 -2.22
CA LEU A 150 2.42 -11.71 -1.47
C LEU A 150 1.29 -11.07 -2.27
N ILE A 151 1.55 -9.94 -2.93
CA ILE A 151 0.55 -9.26 -3.77
C ILE A 151 0.14 -10.18 -4.92
N TYR A 152 1.09 -10.83 -5.60
CA TYR A 152 0.79 -11.75 -6.69
C TYR A 152 -0.06 -12.93 -6.21
N SER A 153 0.30 -13.54 -5.09
CA SER A 153 -0.45 -14.67 -4.52
C SER A 153 -1.88 -14.27 -4.20
N VAL A 154 -2.05 -13.17 -3.47
CA VAL A 154 -3.37 -12.63 -3.10
C VAL A 154 -4.19 -12.30 -4.34
N CYS A 155 -3.63 -11.59 -5.32
CA CYS A 155 -4.34 -11.24 -6.55
C CYS A 155 -4.74 -12.48 -7.36
N ARG A 156 -3.87 -13.50 -7.41
CA ARG A 156 -4.17 -14.78 -8.06
C ARG A 156 -5.32 -15.51 -7.37
N TYR A 157 -5.34 -15.56 -6.04
CA TYR A 157 -6.44 -16.16 -5.29
C TYR A 157 -7.77 -15.42 -5.50
N PHE A 158 -7.77 -14.09 -5.45
CA PHE A 158 -9.00 -13.29 -5.66
C PHE A 158 -9.50 -13.28 -7.11
N THR A 159 -8.62 -13.51 -8.10
CA THR A 159 -9.01 -13.64 -9.51
C THR A 159 -9.40 -15.07 -9.89
N GLY A 160 -8.75 -16.07 -9.29
CA GLY A 160 -9.07 -17.49 -9.48
C GLY A 160 -10.35 -17.92 -8.76
N GLY A 161 -10.63 -17.33 -7.59
CA GLY A 161 -11.96 -17.37 -6.99
C GLY A 161 -12.93 -16.51 -7.79
N LYS A 162 -14.15 -16.97 -8.03
CA LYS A 162 -15.22 -16.29 -8.81
C LYS A 162 -15.61 -14.86 -8.33
N PHE A 163 -14.90 -14.26 -7.38
CA PHE A 163 -15.22 -12.98 -6.74
C PHE A 163 -15.10 -11.78 -7.70
N LEU A 164 -14.07 -11.75 -8.55
CA LEU A 164 -13.93 -10.71 -9.57
C LEU A 164 -14.94 -10.83 -10.73
N LYS A 165 -15.53 -12.01 -10.94
CA LYS A 165 -16.58 -12.21 -11.97
C LYS A 165 -17.89 -11.50 -11.58
N TYR A 166 -18.16 -11.37 -10.28
CA TYR A 166 -19.37 -10.75 -9.74
C TYR A 166 -19.31 -9.21 -9.73
N SER A 167 -18.12 -8.62 -9.58
CA SER A 167 -17.93 -7.15 -9.70
C SER A 167 -17.96 -6.67 -11.16
N ARG A 168 -17.75 -7.58 -12.12
CA ARG A 168 -17.61 -7.29 -13.55
C ARG A 168 -18.93 -7.30 -14.33
N THR A 169 -20.00 -7.83 -13.74
CA THR A 169 -21.33 -7.97 -14.37
C THR A 169 -22.29 -6.80 -14.14
N ASP A 170 -21.90 -5.77 -13.39
CA ASP A 170 -22.76 -4.62 -13.08
C ASP A 170 -22.41 -3.37 -13.91
N HIS A 171 -22.12 -3.55 -15.20
CA HIS A 171 -22.08 -2.47 -16.19
C HIS A 171 -23.06 -2.77 -17.31
#